data_AF-D0LSS2-F1
#
_entry.id   AF-D0LSS2-F1
#
_cell.length_a   1.000
_cell.length_b   1.000
_cell.length_c   1.000
_cell.angle_alpha   90.00
_cell.angle_beta   90.00
_cell.angle_gamma   90.00
#
_symmetry.space_group_name_H-M   'P 1'
#
loop_
_entity.id
_entity.type
_entity.pdbx_description
1 polymer ?
#
loop_
_entity_poly.entity_id
_entity_poly.type
_entity_poly.pdbx_seq_one_letter_code
_entity_poly.pdbx_strand_id
1 'polypeptide(L)'
;MCDDGNAVSGDGCSSDCQSLETCGNSYRDVDEECDDGGESADCNADCTMAMCGDSKLNASAGEDCDEGGINTADCDLDCTAPTCGDGVPNELALNDGTDEADDREQCDAAGNSAECDSDCTVWECGDGFVNDAAGEDCDDEGESAACDVDCTVQECGDGYINVLAEEPCDDAGTSSTCNGNCTPRECGDGIVNRVAGEACDDGAAGSENCSPFCRHLKCGDGVKGPQELCDDGPGGSDACDGACFPKTCGDGVVQGFYEQCDDGNTDSGDGCDPSCFIECGNGFVDDGEDCDDGNRQSGDGCSADCQDE
;
A
#
# COMPACT_ATOMS: atom_id res chain seq x y z
N MET A 1 60.30 -52.56 -24.72
CA MET A 1 61.37 -53.03 -25.62
C MET A 1 60.78 -53.95 -26.67
N CYS A 2 60.44 -53.37 -27.81
CA CYS A 2 60.04 -54.08 -29.03
C CYS A 2 61.21 -54.09 -30.01
N ASP A 3 61.13 -54.90 -31.06
CA ASP A 3 62.12 -54.95 -32.16
C ASP A 3 61.40 -55.44 -33.42
N ASP A 4 61.21 -54.55 -34.39
CA ASP A 4 60.62 -54.82 -35.70
C ASP A 4 61.67 -54.83 -36.83
N GLY A 5 62.96 -54.81 -36.47
CA GLY A 5 64.08 -54.90 -37.38
C GLY A 5 64.37 -53.64 -38.19
N ASN A 6 63.79 -52.48 -37.85
CA ASN A 6 64.14 -51.22 -38.49
C ASN A 6 64.08 -50.00 -37.52
N ALA A 7 64.05 -48.77 -38.05
CA ALA A 7 64.07 -47.52 -37.27
C ALA A 7 63.05 -46.50 -37.81
N VAL A 8 62.02 -46.99 -38.49
CA VAL A 8 60.83 -46.23 -38.90
C VAL A 8 59.88 -46.22 -37.69
N SER A 9 59.06 -45.16 -37.55
CA SER A 9 57.97 -45.12 -36.57
C SER A 9 56.64 -45.40 -37.27
N GLY A 10 55.64 -45.92 -36.53
CA GLY A 10 54.31 -46.21 -37.07
C GLY A 10 54.16 -47.58 -37.75
N ASP A 11 55.13 -48.49 -37.60
CA ASP A 11 55.08 -49.90 -38.02
C ASP A 11 54.96 -50.89 -36.86
N GLY A 12 54.62 -50.37 -35.67
CA GLY A 12 54.30 -51.16 -34.47
C GLY A 12 55.40 -51.18 -33.40
N CYS A 13 56.56 -50.56 -33.65
CA CYS A 13 57.60 -50.30 -32.67
C CYS A 13 58.17 -48.88 -32.86
N SER A 14 58.57 -48.24 -31.78
CA SER A 14 59.21 -46.92 -31.85
C SER A 14 60.56 -46.97 -32.53
N SER A 15 60.93 -45.86 -33.17
CA SER A 15 62.21 -45.70 -33.89
C SER A 15 63.44 -45.84 -32.99
N ASP A 16 63.27 -45.78 -31.67
CA ASP A 16 64.29 -46.04 -30.65
C ASP A 16 64.10 -47.38 -29.91
N CYS A 17 63.12 -48.18 -30.34
CA CYS A 17 62.77 -49.52 -29.87
C CYS A 17 62.39 -49.59 -28.38
N GLN A 18 61.95 -48.48 -27.79
CA GLN A 18 61.63 -48.39 -26.37
C GLN A 18 60.20 -48.85 -26.07
N SER A 19 59.23 -48.41 -26.86
CA SER A 19 57.78 -48.62 -26.75
C SER A 19 57.17 -49.33 -27.97
N LEU A 20 56.13 -50.14 -27.74
CA LEU A 20 55.23 -50.56 -28.83
C LEU A 20 54.34 -49.37 -29.16
N GLU A 21 54.14 -49.00 -30.43
CA GLU A 21 53.31 -47.85 -30.84
C GLU A 21 51.83 -48.10 -30.51
N THR A 22 51.45 -47.96 -29.24
CA THR A 22 50.14 -48.33 -28.70
C THR A 22 49.80 -47.44 -27.51
N CYS A 23 48.63 -46.82 -27.57
CA CYS A 23 48.10 -45.97 -26.50
C CYS A 23 48.02 -46.67 -25.14
N GLY A 24 48.42 -45.95 -24.10
CA GLY A 24 48.37 -46.34 -22.69
C GLY A 24 49.64 -47.06 -22.22
N ASN A 25 50.75 -46.91 -22.94
CA ASN A 25 52.02 -47.55 -22.62
C ASN A 25 52.98 -46.63 -21.82
N SER A 26 52.56 -45.38 -21.55
CA SER A 26 53.33 -44.29 -20.92
C SER A 26 54.44 -43.68 -21.78
N TYR A 27 54.37 -43.82 -23.11
CA TYR A 27 55.29 -43.23 -24.09
C TYR A 27 54.47 -42.60 -25.21
N ARG A 28 54.70 -41.30 -25.45
CA ARG A 28 54.05 -40.57 -26.53
C ARG A 28 54.61 -41.00 -27.89
N ASP A 29 53.84 -41.79 -28.62
CA ASP A 29 54.17 -42.36 -29.92
C ASP A 29 53.68 -41.46 -31.09
N VAL A 30 53.93 -41.83 -32.37
CA VAL A 30 53.77 -40.88 -33.52
C VAL A 30 52.33 -40.46 -33.81
N ASP A 31 51.36 -41.33 -33.51
CA ASP A 31 49.93 -41.12 -33.76
C ASP A 31 49.19 -40.64 -32.50
N GLU A 32 49.91 -40.31 -31.43
CA GLU A 32 49.37 -39.90 -30.13
C GLU A 32 49.61 -38.41 -29.86
N GLU A 33 48.61 -37.77 -29.25
CA GLU A 33 48.77 -36.40 -28.81
C GLU A 33 49.39 -36.33 -27.41
N CYS A 34 49.18 -37.36 -26.58
CA CYS A 34 49.69 -37.58 -25.22
C CYS A 34 49.70 -39.09 -24.90
N ASP A 35 50.47 -39.54 -23.90
CA ASP A 35 50.34 -40.89 -23.32
C ASP A 35 50.93 -40.93 -21.89
N ASP A 36 50.04 -40.91 -20.91
CA ASP A 36 50.38 -40.97 -19.48
C ASP A 36 50.20 -42.38 -18.87
N GLY A 37 50.06 -43.41 -19.70
CA GLY A 37 49.73 -44.78 -19.28
C GLY A 37 48.24 -45.03 -19.07
N GLY A 38 47.39 -44.14 -19.59
CA GLY A 38 45.94 -44.13 -19.44
C GLY A 38 45.41 -42.70 -19.33
N GLU A 39 44.14 -42.59 -18.92
CA GLU A 39 43.49 -41.30 -18.65
C GLU A 39 44.24 -40.52 -17.54
N SER A 40 44.44 -39.23 -17.78
CA SER A 40 45.06 -38.28 -16.87
C SER A 40 44.42 -36.89 -17.03
N ALA A 41 44.84 -35.93 -16.20
CA ALA A 41 44.36 -34.55 -16.26
C ALA A 41 44.65 -33.86 -17.61
N ASP A 42 45.63 -34.35 -18.38
CA ASP A 42 46.02 -33.77 -19.66
C ASP A 42 45.76 -34.72 -20.84
N CYS A 43 45.35 -35.98 -20.58
CA CYS A 43 45.29 -37.03 -21.60
C CYS A 43 44.06 -37.92 -21.48
N ASN A 44 43.34 -38.12 -22.59
CA ASN A 44 42.22 -39.04 -22.67
C ASN A 44 42.68 -40.49 -22.72
N ALA A 45 41.76 -41.41 -22.40
CA ALA A 45 42.03 -42.85 -22.44
C ALA A 45 42.41 -43.39 -23.83
N ASP A 46 42.15 -42.64 -24.90
CA ASP A 46 42.53 -42.97 -26.28
C ASP A 46 43.70 -42.12 -26.82
N CYS A 47 44.46 -41.48 -25.93
CA CYS A 47 45.70 -40.77 -26.21
C CYS A 47 45.54 -39.51 -27.08
N THR A 48 44.36 -38.91 -27.07
CA THR A 48 44.17 -37.49 -27.45
C THR A 48 44.27 -36.60 -26.23
N MET A 49 44.58 -35.32 -26.44
CA MET A 49 44.62 -34.35 -25.34
C MET A 49 43.24 -34.24 -24.67
N ALA A 50 43.23 -34.18 -23.33
CA ALA A 50 42.02 -33.91 -22.58
C ALA A 50 41.57 -32.46 -22.76
N MET A 51 40.35 -32.27 -23.28
CA MET A 51 39.77 -30.96 -23.53
C MET A 51 38.25 -31.05 -23.50
N CYS A 52 37.64 -30.22 -22.66
CA CYS A 52 36.20 -30.06 -22.68
C CYS A 52 35.68 -29.73 -24.09
N GLY A 53 34.78 -30.57 -24.56
CA GLY A 53 34.08 -30.47 -25.83
C GLY A 53 34.71 -31.24 -26.98
N ASP A 54 35.61 -32.18 -26.69
CA ASP A 54 36.16 -33.10 -27.69
C ASP A 54 35.32 -34.37 -27.87
N SER A 55 34.17 -34.44 -27.20
CA SER A 55 33.23 -35.58 -27.15
C SER A 55 33.80 -36.82 -26.45
N LYS A 56 34.80 -36.65 -25.57
CA LYS A 56 35.41 -37.73 -24.80
C LYS A 56 35.52 -37.34 -23.32
N LEU A 57 34.57 -37.86 -22.55
CA LEU A 57 34.58 -37.70 -21.09
C LEU A 57 35.93 -38.10 -20.48
N ASN A 58 36.55 -37.14 -19.80
CA ASN A 58 37.75 -37.32 -19.00
C ASN A 58 37.55 -36.81 -17.57
N ALA A 59 37.13 -37.72 -16.69
CA ALA A 59 36.92 -37.41 -15.28
C ALA A 59 38.22 -37.00 -14.56
N SER A 60 39.38 -37.49 -15.01
CA SER A 60 40.68 -37.11 -14.44
C SER A 60 41.09 -35.67 -14.79
N ALA A 61 40.57 -35.12 -15.90
CA ALA A 61 40.70 -33.72 -16.28
C ALA A 61 39.66 -32.82 -15.60
N GLY A 62 38.70 -33.41 -14.87
CA GLY A 62 37.65 -32.70 -14.14
C GLY A 62 36.37 -32.48 -14.95
N GLU A 63 36.18 -33.24 -16.03
CA GLU A 63 34.93 -33.24 -16.80
C GLU A 63 33.92 -34.19 -16.14
N ASP A 64 32.72 -33.69 -15.88
CA ASP A 64 31.60 -34.50 -15.40
C ASP A 64 30.80 -35.10 -16.58
N CYS A 65 30.86 -34.44 -17.73
CA CYS A 65 30.27 -34.83 -19.01
C CYS A 65 31.14 -34.33 -20.18
N ASP A 66 30.96 -34.83 -21.40
CA ASP A 66 31.52 -34.19 -22.60
C ASP A 66 30.69 -34.55 -23.84
N GLU A 67 29.74 -33.68 -24.17
CA GLU A 67 28.88 -33.81 -25.35
C GLU A 67 29.29 -32.88 -26.49
N GLY A 68 30.59 -32.57 -26.61
CA GLY A 68 31.12 -31.72 -27.67
C GLY A 68 31.05 -30.23 -27.38
N GLY A 69 31.04 -29.85 -26.09
CA GLY A 69 31.16 -28.47 -25.65
C GLY A 69 29.94 -27.65 -26.04
N ILE A 70 28.77 -28.24 -25.82
CA ILE A 70 27.45 -27.64 -26.01
C ILE A 70 26.62 -27.95 -24.78
N ASN A 71 25.72 -27.04 -24.44
CA ASN A 71 24.69 -27.32 -23.44
C ASN A 71 23.78 -28.45 -23.96
N THR A 72 23.56 -29.44 -23.11
CA THR A 72 22.55 -30.50 -23.24
C THR A 72 21.87 -30.71 -21.90
N ALA A 73 20.83 -31.54 -21.85
CA ALA A 73 20.09 -31.78 -20.60
C ALA A 73 20.95 -32.41 -19.48
N ASP A 74 22.07 -33.03 -19.86
CA ASP A 74 22.98 -33.73 -18.94
C ASP A 74 24.40 -33.10 -18.93
N CYS A 75 24.63 -32.00 -19.65
CA CYS A 75 25.98 -31.44 -19.79
C CYS A 75 26.01 -29.94 -20.05
N ASP A 76 26.89 -29.22 -19.36
CA ASP A 76 27.15 -27.80 -19.60
C ASP A 76 28.22 -27.56 -20.66
N LEU A 77 28.27 -26.30 -21.12
CA LEU A 77 29.25 -25.83 -22.09
C LEU A 77 30.71 -25.99 -21.62
N ASP A 78 30.94 -25.90 -20.31
CA ASP A 78 32.25 -26.08 -19.68
C ASP A 78 32.45 -27.49 -19.09
N CYS A 79 31.61 -28.44 -19.51
CA CYS A 79 31.71 -29.87 -19.19
C CYS A 79 31.49 -30.22 -17.72
N THR A 80 30.81 -29.34 -16.98
CA THR A 80 30.21 -29.66 -15.69
C THR A 80 28.84 -30.30 -15.87
N ALA A 81 28.39 -31.00 -14.84
CA ALA A 81 27.02 -31.48 -14.79
C ALA A 81 26.08 -30.30 -14.48
N PRO A 82 25.03 -30.08 -15.28
CA PRO A 82 24.13 -28.95 -15.10
C PRO A 82 23.45 -29.00 -13.75
N THR A 83 23.64 -27.95 -12.95
CA THR A 83 22.97 -27.80 -11.67
C THR A 83 22.59 -26.36 -11.39
N CYS A 84 21.32 -26.15 -11.03
CA CYS A 84 20.85 -24.86 -10.57
C CYS A 84 21.75 -24.30 -9.43
N GLY A 85 22.35 -23.14 -9.71
CA GLY A 85 23.21 -22.36 -8.86
C GLY A 85 24.72 -22.60 -9.00
N ASP A 86 25.20 -23.24 -10.07
CA ASP A 86 26.64 -23.50 -10.28
C ASP A 86 27.41 -22.38 -11.00
N GLY A 87 26.69 -21.42 -11.58
CA GLY A 87 27.17 -20.27 -12.33
C GLY A 87 27.22 -20.46 -13.86
N VAL A 88 26.72 -21.57 -14.41
CA VAL A 88 26.68 -21.91 -15.82
C VAL A 88 25.23 -22.12 -16.30
N PRO A 89 24.61 -21.12 -16.95
CA PRO A 89 23.22 -21.23 -17.39
C PRO A 89 23.00 -22.30 -18.46
N ASN A 90 22.05 -23.21 -18.23
CA ASN A 90 21.71 -24.28 -19.16
C ASN A 90 20.19 -24.47 -19.39
N GLU A 91 19.64 -23.75 -20.38
CA GLU A 91 18.21 -23.83 -20.77
C GLU A 91 17.70 -25.23 -21.22
N LEU A 92 18.55 -26.25 -21.28
CA LEU A 92 18.15 -27.63 -21.59
C LEU A 92 18.13 -28.52 -20.35
N ALA A 93 18.73 -28.08 -19.25
CA ALA A 93 18.74 -28.76 -17.96
C ALA A 93 17.44 -28.51 -17.19
N LEU A 94 17.14 -29.42 -16.27
CA LEU A 94 15.96 -29.36 -15.40
C LEU A 94 16.34 -28.81 -14.01
N ASN A 95 15.55 -27.88 -13.49
CA ASN A 95 15.79 -27.21 -12.21
C ASN A 95 15.51 -28.10 -11.00
N ASP A 96 14.47 -28.95 -11.08
CA ASP A 96 14.04 -29.81 -9.98
C ASP A 96 14.07 -31.33 -10.30
N GLY A 97 14.50 -31.67 -11.52
CA GLY A 97 14.59 -33.05 -12.02
C GLY A 97 13.25 -33.70 -12.36
N THR A 98 12.15 -32.94 -12.39
CA THR A 98 10.88 -33.34 -12.99
C THR A 98 10.79 -32.86 -14.43
N ASP A 99 10.20 -33.68 -15.31
CA ASP A 99 10.16 -33.44 -16.76
C ASP A 99 8.87 -32.70 -17.11
N GLU A 100 8.66 -31.52 -16.49
CA GLU A 100 7.63 -30.59 -16.94
C GLU A 100 8.26 -29.51 -17.83
N ALA A 101 7.47 -28.97 -18.76
CA ALA A 101 7.97 -28.02 -19.76
C ALA A 101 8.42 -26.67 -19.17
N ASP A 102 8.10 -26.41 -17.90
CA ASP A 102 8.39 -25.20 -17.14
C ASP A 102 9.65 -25.32 -16.27
N ASP A 103 10.14 -26.54 -16.04
CA ASP A 103 11.23 -26.81 -15.09
C ASP A 103 12.61 -26.60 -15.71
N ARG A 104 12.74 -25.78 -16.75
CA ARG A 104 14.02 -25.55 -17.42
C ARG A 104 14.76 -24.40 -16.77
N GLU A 105 16.09 -24.51 -16.76
CA GLU A 105 16.96 -23.49 -16.20
C GLU A 105 16.95 -22.21 -17.05
N GLN A 106 16.43 -21.13 -16.48
CA GLN A 106 16.32 -19.85 -17.21
C GLN A 106 17.43 -18.87 -16.81
N CYS A 107 17.99 -19.07 -15.63
CA CYS A 107 19.08 -18.34 -15.02
C CYS A 107 19.79 -19.27 -14.03
N ASP A 108 20.95 -18.86 -13.52
CA ASP A 108 21.77 -19.79 -12.74
C ASP A 108 22.47 -19.15 -11.55
N ALA A 109 21.68 -18.40 -10.77
CA ALA A 109 22.17 -17.85 -9.52
C ALA A 109 22.10 -18.90 -8.41
N ALA A 110 23.09 -18.91 -7.51
CA ALA A 110 23.05 -19.72 -6.30
C ALA A 110 21.99 -19.18 -5.31
N GLY A 111 20.73 -19.54 -5.55
CA GLY A 111 19.56 -19.01 -4.84
C GLY A 111 19.08 -17.67 -5.41
N ASN A 112 18.20 -17.01 -4.65
CA ASN A 112 17.62 -15.72 -5.02
C ASN A 112 18.68 -14.66 -5.35
N SER A 113 18.50 -14.02 -6.51
CA SER A 113 19.29 -12.89 -6.99
C SER A 113 18.37 -11.85 -7.64
N ALA A 114 18.94 -10.70 -8.02
CA ALA A 114 18.17 -9.65 -8.67
C ALA A 114 17.60 -10.03 -10.06
N GLU A 115 17.99 -11.18 -10.62
CA GLU A 115 17.56 -11.64 -11.94
C GLU A 115 17.04 -13.10 -11.94
N CYS A 116 17.04 -13.78 -10.79
CA CYS A 116 16.87 -15.23 -10.71
C CYS A 116 16.29 -15.66 -9.38
N ASP A 117 15.34 -16.59 -9.39
CA ASP A 117 14.75 -17.19 -8.21
C ASP A 117 15.57 -18.39 -7.72
N SER A 118 15.21 -18.89 -6.55
CA SER A 118 15.99 -19.95 -5.90
C SER A 118 15.94 -21.31 -6.60
N ASP A 119 14.97 -21.49 -7.49
CA ASP A 119 14.79 -22.66 -8.34
C ASP A 119 15.19 -22.38 -9.79
N CYS A 120 15.98 -21.32 -10.05
CA CYS A 120 16.55 -21.02 -11.36
C CYS A 120 15.54 -20.66 -12.45
N THR A 121 14.36 -20.17 -12.07
CA THR A 121 13.48 -19.37 -12.93
C THR A 121 13.90 -17.91 -12.92
N VAL A 122 13.62 -17.19 -14.02
CA VAL A 122 13.85 -15.74 -14.05
C VAL A 122 12.81 -15.06 -13.17
N TRP A 123 13.26 -14.15 -12.31
CA TRP A 123 12.39 -13.43 -11.40
C TRP A 123 11.27 -12.68 -12.15
N GLU A 124 10.02 -12.90 -11.76
CA GLU A 124 8.88 -12.07 -12.15
C GLU A 124 7.86 -11.98 -11.01
N CYS A 125 7.53 -10.78 -10.54
CA CYS A 125 6.46 -10.61 -9.54
C CYS A 125 5.15 -11.26 -10.00
N GLY A 126 4.65 -12.21 -9.20
CA GLY A 126 3.45 -12.99 -9.45
C GLY A 126 3.71 -14.36 -10.09
N ASP A 127 4.95 -14.85 -10.09
CA ASP A 127 5.33 -16.19 -10.56
C ASP A 127 5.14 -17.29 -9.48
N GLY A 128 4.86 -16.88 -8.24
CA GLY A 128 4.64 -17.77 -7.10
C GLY A 128 5.90 -18.03 -6.26
N PHE A 129 7.02 -17.37 -6.54
CA PHE A 129 8.29 -17.53 -5.84
C PHE A 129 8.76 -16.23 -5.21
N VAL A 130 8.81 -16.19 -3.88
CA VAL A 130 9.29 -15.00 -3.16
C VAL A 130 10.81 -14.79 -3.37
N ASN A 131 11.16 -13.66 -3.98
CA ASN A 131 12.52 -13.24 -4.25
C ASN A 131 12.93 -11.94 -3.54
N ASP A 132 13.29 -12.06 -2.25
CA ASP A 132 13.82 -10.96 -1.43
C ASP A 132 15.02 -10.23 -2.08
N ALA A 133 15.80 -10.91 -2.93
CA ALA A 133 16.98 -10.33 -3.57
C ALA A 133 16.65 -9.45 -4.77
N ALA A 134 15.52 -9.71 -5.44
CA ALA A 134 14.90 -8.85 -6.45
C ALA A 134 14.04 -7.72 -5.84
N GLY A 135 13.79 -7.78 -4.53
CA GLY A 135 13.03 -6.76 -3.79
C GLY A 135 11.55 -7.10 -3.64
N GLU A 136 11.21 -8.38 -3.75
CA GLU A 136 9.88 -8.91 -3.50
C GLU A 136 9.72 -9.29 -2.02
N ASP A 137 8.61 -8.90 -1.41
CA ASP A 137 8.31 -9.22 -0.01
C ASP A 137 7.25 -10.34 0.12
N CYS A 138 6.49 -10.61 -0.93
CA CYS A 138 5.48 -11.68 -1.02
C CYS A 138 5.22 -12.06 -2.49
N ASP A 139 4.75 -13.28 -2.73
CA ASP A 139 4.24 -13.70 -4.04
C ASP A 139 3.17 -14.78 -3.84
N ASP A 140 1.91 -14.43 -4.11
CA ASP A 140 0.75 -15.31 -4.04
C ASP A 140 0.19 -15.61 -5.46
N GLU A 141 1.06 -15.66 -6.47
CA GLU A 141 0.71 -15.72 -7.91
C GLU A 141 -0.03 -14.43 -8.35
N GLY A 142 0.36 -13.29 -7.76
CA GLY A 142 -0.20 -11.95 -7.98
C GLY A 142 -0.92 -11.35 -6.76
N GLU A 143 -1.82 -10.37 -7.01
CA GLU A 143 -2.57 -9.67 -5.95
C GLU A 143 -3.41 -10.66 -5.13
N SER A 144 -3.24 -10.60 -3.81
CA SER A 144 -3.95 -11.42 -2.83
C SER A 144 -4.38 -10.57 -1.63
N ALA A 145 -5.09 -11.17 -0.68
CA ALA A 145 -5.43 -10.47 0.57
C ALA A 145 -4.21 -10.14 1.47
N ALA A 146 -3.02 -10.64 1.14
CA ALA A 146 -1.77 -10.41 1.88
C ALA A 146 -0.65 -9.82 1.01
N CYS A 147 -0.85 -9.72 -0.29
CA CYS A 147 0.18 -9.30 -1.24
C CYS A 147 -0.39 -8.35 -2.28
N ASP A 148 0.32 -7.26 -2.55
CA ASP A 148 -0.07 -6.29 -3.56
C ASP A 148 0.35 -6.71 -4.96
N VAL A 149 -0.15 -5.99 -5.96
CA VAL A 149 0.09 -6.28 -7.37
C VAL A 149 1.56 -6.09 -7.79
N ASP A 150 2.35 -5.34 -7.03
CA ASP A 150 3.80 -5.18 -7.23
C ASP A 150 4.62 -6.00 -6.23
N CYS A 151 3.99 -6.99 -5.58
CA CYS A 151 4.64 -7.97 -4.72
C CYS A 151 5.28 -7.37 -3.44
N THR A 152 4.73 -6.25 -2.98
CA THR A 152 4.90 -5.76 -1.62
C THR A 152 3.84 -6.36 -0.70
N VAL A 153 4.17 -6.48 0.59
CA VAL A 153 3.17 -6.89 1.59
C VAL A 153 2.05 -5.87 1.65
N GLN A 154 0.82 -6.36 1.57
CA GLN A 154 -0.37 -5.55 1.72
C GLN A 154 -0.35 -4.79 3.06
N GLU A 155 -0.43 -3.46 3.00
CA GLU A 155 -0.57 -2.61 4.18
C GLU A 155 -1.39 -1.35 3.90
N CYS A 156 -2.53 -1.17 4.60
CA CYS A 156 -3.27 0.09 4.51
C CYS A 156 -2.39 1.34 4.72
N GLY A 157 -2.32 2.16 3.67
CA GLY A 157 -1.55 3.40 3.59
C GLY A 157 -0.22 3.27 2.84
N ASP A 158 0.04 2.17 2.14
CA ASP A 158 1.23 1.95 1.30
C ASP A 158 1.11 2.61 -0.10
N GLY A 159 -0.10 2.99 -0.50
CA GLY A 159 -0.40 3.61 -1.81
C GLY A 159 -0.90 2.63 -2.87
N TYR A 160 -1.13 1.37 -2.53
CA TYR A 160 -1.71 0.34 -3.39
C TYR A 160 -3.13 0.00 -2.97
N ILE A 161 -4.02 -0.09 -3.96
CA ILE A 161 -5.41 -0.48 -3.71
C ILE A 161 -5.49 -2.00 -3.79
N ASN A 162 -5.74 -2.64 -2.65
CA ASN A 162 -5.92 -4.08 -2.57
C ASN A 162 -7.39 -4.44 -2.25
N VAL A 163 -8.17 -4.70 -3.29
CA VAL A 163 -9.60 -4.96 -3.12
C VAL A 163 -9.86 -6.34 -2.48
N LEU A 164 -8.91 -7.27 -2.61
CA LEU A 164 -8.98 -8.60 -2.01
C LEU A 164 -8.76 -8.56 -0.49
N ALA A 165 -8.05 -7.54 0.00
CA ALA A 165 -7.85 -7.26 1.41
C ALA A 165 -8.88 -6.28 2.02
N GLU A 166 -9.97 -6.00 1.29
CA GLU A 166 -11.02 -5.03 1.69
C GLU A 166 -10.56 -3.57 1.73
N GLU A 167 -9.60 -3.18 0.89
CA GLU A 167 -9.11 -1.81 0.74
C GLU A 167 -9.60 -1.17 -0.56
N PRO A 168 -10.81 -0.59 -0.60
CA PRO A 168 -11.36 0.04 -1.80
C PRO A 168 -10.66 1.37 -2.19
N CYS A 169 -9.80 1.92 -1.33
CA CYS A 169 -8.95 3.07 -1.63
C CYS A 169 -7.65 3.00 -0.83
N ASP A 170 -6.59 3.55 -1.41
CA ASP A 170 -5.33 3.81 -0.72
C ASP A 170 -4.63 4.98 -1.40
N ASP A 171 -4.53 6.10 -0.67
CA ASP A 171 -3.86 7.31 -1.14
C ASP A 171 -2.56 7.57 -0.35
N ALA A 172 -1.90 6.50 0.12
CA ALA A 172 -0.79 6.51 1.06
C ALA A 172 -1.17 7.22 2.38
N GLY A 173 -2.34 6.86 2.90
CA GLY A 173 -2.94 7.41 4.12
C GLY A 173 -4.16 8.32 3.87
N THR A 174 -4.45 9.21 4.83
CA THR A 174 -5.66 10.04 4.77
C THR A 174 -5.57 11.14 3.69
N SER A 175 -6.54 11.16 2.79
CA SER A 175 -6.61 12.08 1.65
C SER A 175 -8.01 12.73 1.54
N SER A 176 -8.25 13.48 0.45
CA SER A 176 -9.59 13.97 0.13
C SER A 176 -10.59 12.89 -0.27
N THR A 177 -10.12 11.69 -0.61
CA THR A 177 -10.89 10.58 -1.18
C THR A 177 -10.86 9.33 -0.32
N CYS A 178 -9.87 9.19 0.57
CA CYS A 178 -9.66 8.01 1.37
C CYS A 178 -9.43 8.36 2.85
N ASN A 179 -10.00 7.55 3.74
CA ASN A 179 -9.75 7.63 5.17
C ASN A 179 -8.42 6.94 5.53
N GLY A 180 -7.87 7.19 6.71
CA GLY A 180 -6.60 6.59 7.16
C GLY A 180 -6.65 5.11 7.51
N ASN A 181 -7.80 4.46 7.34
CA ASN A 181 -8.03 3.03 7.47
C ASN A 181 -8.50 2.41 6.14
N CYS A 182 -8.19 3.08 5.03
CA CYS A 182 -8.43 2.57 3.67
C CYS A 182 -9.90 2.34 3.32
N THR A 183 -10.81 3.01 4.05
CA THR A 183 -12.20 3.12 3.64
C THR A 183 -12.43 4.41 2.84
N PRO A 184 -13.37 4.41 1.88
CA PRO A 184 -13.66 5.60 1.10
C PRO A 184 -14.19 6.69 2.03
N ARG A 185 -13.89 7.95 1.69
CA ARG A 185 -14.43 9.10 2.40
C ARG A 185 -15.97 9.16 2.24
N GLU A 186 -16.73 8.97 3.32
CA GLU A 186 -18.20 9.10 3.30
C GLU A 186 -18.80 9.76 4.55
N CYS A 187 -19.63 10.80 4.40
CA CYS A 187 -20.19 11.47 5.58
C CYS A 187 -21.16 10.56 6.32
N GLY A 188 -20.88 10.30 7.59
CA GLY A 188 -21.62 9.35 8.40
C GLY A 188 -20.98 7.96 8.48
N ASP A 189 -19.73 7.78 8.08
CA ASP A 189 -18.98 6.54 8.24
C ASP A 189 -18.37 6.37 9.65
N GLY A 190 -18.46 7.40 10.49
CA GLY A 190 -17.95 7.44 11.86
C GLY A 190 -16.46 7.79 11.96
N ILE A 191 -15.86 8.25 10.86
CA ILE A 191 -14.43 8.56 10.76
C ILE A 191 -14.27 10.00 10.34
N VAL A 192 -13.63 10.82 11.19
CA VAL A 192 -13.42 12.24 10.88
C VAL A 192 -12.21 12.43 9.96
N ASN A 193 -12.45 12.68 8.67
CA ASN A 193 -11.40 13.01 7.69
C ASN A 193 -11.20 14.53 7.53
N ARG A 194 -10.24 15.08 8.29
CA ARG A 194 -9.92 16.52 8.25
C ARG A 194 -9.30 16.97 6.92
N VAL A 195 -8.63 16.07 6.20
CA VAL A 195 -8.00 16.39 4.90
C VAL A 195 -9.09 16.59 3.85
N ALA A 196 -10.14 15.79 3.88
CA ALA A 196 -11.36 15.94 3.08
C ALA A 196 -12.28 17.08 3.54
N GLY A 197 -11.93 17.81 4.61
CA GLY A 197 -12.66 18.97 5.09
C GLY A 197 -13.78 18.68 6.09
N GLU A 198 -13.81 17.48 6.68
CA GLU A 198 -14.74 17.19 7.75
C GLU A 198 -14.34 17.84 9.06
N ALA A 199 -15.35 18.37 9.75
CA ALA A 199 -15.20 18.87 11.10
C ALA A 199 -15.69 17.87 12.16
N CYS A 200 -16.60 16.98 11.80
CA CYS A 200 -17.24 15.96 12.64
C CYS A 200 -17.70 14.78 11.76
N ASP A 201 -17.89 13.61 12.37
CA ASP A 201 -18.52 12.43 11.78
C ASP A 201 -18.91 11.47 12.91
N ASP A 202 -20.20 11.45 13.27
CA ASP A 202 -20.70 10.67 14.41
C ASP A 202 -21.30 9.31 13.99
N GLY A 203 -20.98 8.82 12.78
CA GLY A 203 -21.43 7.51 12.29
C GLY A 203 -22.82 7.49 11.66
N ALA A 204 -23.47 8.65 11.51
CA ALA A 204 -24.65 8.81 10.69
C ALA A 204 -24.61 10.17 9.98
N ALA A 205 -25.00 10.19 8.70
CA ALA A 205 -25.13 11.42 7.94
C ALA A 205 -26.25 12.29 8.55
N GLY A 206 -25.89 13.34 9.28
CA GLY A 206 -26.85 14.21 9.97
C GLY A 206 -27.20 13.74 11.38
N SER A 207 -26.33 14.00 12.36
CA SER A 207 -26.54 13.79 13.80
C SER A 207 -26.95 15.08 14.51
N GLU A 208 -27.18 15.01 15.83
CA GLU A 208 -27.48 16.18 16.67
C GLU A 208 -26.40 17.26 16.65
N ASN A 209 -25.14 16.90 16.41
CA ASN A 209 -24.00 17.82 16.42
C ASN A 209 -23.23 17.88 15.09
N CYS A 210 -23.61 17.04 14.12
CA CYS A 210 -22.90 16.91 12.87
C CYS A 210 -23.87 16.92 11.67
N SER A 211 -23.76 17.93 10.81
CA SER A 211 -24.60 18.07 9.62
C SER A 211 -24.40 16.90 8.64
N PRO A 212 -25.32 16.65 7.69
CA PRO A 212 -25.14 15.65 6.62
C PRO A 212 -23.98 15.95 5.66
N PHE A 213 -23.30 17.08 5.84
CA PHE A 213 -22.08 17.46 5.13
C PHE A 213 -20.84 17.45 6.05
N CYS A 214 -20.93 16.81 7.22
CA CYS A 214 -19.84 16.61 8.17
C CYS A 214 -19.21 17.91 8.66
N ARG A 215 -20.05 18.93 8.80
CA ARG A 215 -19.75 20.20 9.46
C ARG A 215 -20.49 20.25 10.79
N HIS A 216 -19.83 20.76 11.83
CA HIS A 216 -20.50 20.96 13.13
C HIS A 216 -21.73 21.84 12.93
N LEU A 217 -22.85 21.39 13.49
CA LEU A 217 -24.04 22.21 13.66
C LEU A 217 -23.75 23.18 14.80
N LYS A 218 -23.72 24.47 14.50
CA LYS A 218 -23.58 25.53 15.50
C LYS A 218 -24.73 26.50 15.34
N CYS A 219 -25.26 26.95 16.47
CA CYS A 219 -26.23 28.02 16.44
C CYS A 219 -25.71 29.24 15.66
N GLY A 220 -26.49 29.65 14.67
CA GLY A 220 -26.21 30.73 13.75
C GLY A 220 -25.34 30.29 12.56
N ASP A 221 -25.38 29.02 12.15
CA ASP A 221 -24.71 28.55 10.94
C ASP A 221 -25.63 28.51 9.71
N GLY A 222 -26.91 28.85 9.89
CA GLY A 222 -27.94 28.90 8.85
C GLY A 222 -28.59 27.54 8.58
N VAL A 223 -28.32 26.52 9.41
CA VAL A 223 -28.90 25.18 9.29
C VAL A 223 -29.55 24.79 10.61
N LYS A 224 -30.89 24.79 10.66
CA LYS A 224 -31.66 24.36 11.84
C LYS A 224 -31.31 22.91 12.26
N GLY A 225 -30.48 22.77 13.28
CA GLY A 225 -30.08 21.51 13.88
C GLY A 225 -31.18 20.87 14.76
N PRO A 226 -31.00 19.61 15.20
CA PRO A 226 -32.01 18.90 15.99
C PRO A 226 -32.30 19.50 17.38
N GLN A 227 -31.32 20.21 17.95
CA GLN A 227 -31.44 20.93 19.23
C GLN A 227 -31.78 22.41 19.06
N GLU A 228 -31.99 22.87 17.82
CA GLU A 228 -32.29 24.26 17.51
C GLU A 228 -33.78 24.39 17.17
N LEU A 229 -34.47 25.32 17.82
CA LEU A 229 -35.86 25.62 17.51
C LEU A 229 -35.96 26.61 16.34
N CYS A 230 -34.89 27.33 16.04
CA CYS A 230 -34.68 28.21 14.89
C CYS A 230 -33.18 28.34 14.60
N ASP A 231 -32.78 28.70 13.37
CA ASP A 231 -31.41 29.14 13.03
C ASP A 231 -31.48 29.99 11.75
N ASP A 232 -31.20 31.29 11.88
CA ASP A 232 -31.27 32.26 10.79
C ASP A 232 -29.88 32.77 10.36
N GLY A 233 -28.81 32.02 10.70
CA GLY A 233 -27.43 32.37 10.38
C GLY A 233 -26.74 33.24 11.44
N PRO A 234 -25.51 33.71 11.14
CA PRO A 234 -24.60 34.18 12.18
C PRO A 234 -25.09 35.48 12.81
N GLY A 235 -25.29 35.45 14.13
CA GLY A 235 -25.64 36.61 14.96
C GLY A 235 -27.04 36.58 15.57
N GLY A 236 -27.84 35.53 15.30
CA GLY A 236 -29.26 35.52 15.66
C GLY A 236 -30.05 36.53 14.83
N SER A 237 -31.31 36.25 14.56
CA SER A 237 -32.19 37.16 13.81
C SER A 237 -33.18 37.86 14.74
N ASP A 238 -34.12 38.59 14.15
CA ASP A 238 -35.29 39.11 14.86
C ASP A 238 -36.18 38.00 15.43
N ALA A 239 -36.05 36.75 14.94
CA ALA A 239 -36.85 35.60 15.37
C ALA A 239 -36.09 34.59 16.24
N CYS A 240 -34.75 34.61 16.25
CA CYS A 240 -33.92 33.59 16.86
C CYS A 240 -32.80 34.19 17.72
N ASP A 241 -32.69 33.76 18.98
CA ASP A 241 -31.65 34.22 19.90
C ASP A 241 -30.27 33.59 19.60
N GLY A 242 -29.23 34.03 20.32
CA GLY A 242 -27.86 33.52 20.16
C GLY A 242 -27.63 32.09 20.67
N ALA A 243 -28.67 31.44 21.20
CA ALA A 243 -28.69 30.05 21.64
C ALA A 243 -29.64 29.20 20.77
N CYS A 244 -30.21 29.77 19.69
CA CYS A 244 -31.09 29.12 18.72
C CYS A 244 -32.46 28.70 19.28
N PHE A 245 -32.96 29.51 20.20
CA PHE A 245 -34.33 29.50 20.68
C PHE A 245 -35.12 30.68 20.10
N PRO A 246 -36.42 30.48 19.80
CA PRO A 246 -37.28 31.56 19.37
C PRO A 246 -37.40 32.59 20.48
N LYS A 247 -37.18 33.85 20.10
CA LYS A 247 -37.45 35.02 20.93
C LYS A 247 -38.91 35.02 21.39
N THR A 248 -39.15 34.97 22.70
CA THR A 248 -40.49 34.81 23.29
C THR A 248 -40.69 35.81 24.41
N CYS A 249 -41.76 36.59 24.33
CA CYS A 249 -42.18 37.50 25.39
C CYS A 249 -42.48 36.74 26.69
N GLY A 250 -41.94 37.22 27.81
CA GLY A 250 -42.15 36.67 29.14
C GLY A 250 -41.11 35.62 29.55
N ASP A 251 -39.92 35.64 28.95
CA ASP A 251 -38.81 34.74 29.28
C ASP A 251 -37.80 35.35 30.27
N GLY A 252 -38.04 36.59 30.68
CA GLY A 252 -37.25 37.35 31.64
C GLY A 252 -36.04 38.05 31.04
N VAL A 253 -35.93 38.13 29.69
CA VAL A 253 -34.77 38.71 29.01
C VAL A 253 -35.20 39.69 27.94
N VAL A 254 -35.07 41.00 28.20
CA VAL A 254 -35.36 42.05 27.21
C VAL A 254 -34.47 41.97 25.96
N GLN A 255 -35.05 41.53 24.86
CA GLN A 255 -34.49 41.40 23.51
C GLN A 255 -34.78 42.66 22.71
N GLY A 256 -34.09 43.76 23.06
CA GLY A 256 -34.47 45.16 22.80
C GLY A 256 -34.89 45.64 21.38
N PHE A 257 -34.89 44.82 20.32
CA PHE A 257 -35.55 45.17 19.03
C PHE A 257 -36.96 44.56 18.88
N TYR A 258 -37.27 43.48 19.60
CA TYR A 258 -38.56 42.76 19.53
C TYR A 258 -39.48 43.11 20.71
N GLU A 259 -38.90 43.42 21.86
CA GLU A 259 -39.62 43.78 23.08
C GLU A 259 -39.06 45.04 23.75
N GLN A 260 -39.96 45.81 24.36
CA GLN A 260 -39.63 47.03 25.09
C GLN A 260 -39.41 46.77 26.59
N CYS A 261 -39.97 45.67 27.09
CA CYS A 261 -39.90 45.18 28.45
C CYS A 261 -39.98 43.64 28.43
N ASP A 262 -39.64 42.99 29.55
CA ASP A 262 -39.97 41.58 29.80
C ASP A 262 -39.92 41.38 31.33
N ASP A 263 -41.06 41.07 31.93
CA ASP A 263 -41.21 40.88 33.38
C ASP A 263 -41.22 39.39 33.79
N GLY A 264 -40.82 38.51 32.89
CA GLY A 264 -40.72 37.06 33.09
C GLY A 264 -42.06 36.34 32.99
N ASN A 265 -43.12 36.99 32.50
CA ASN A 265 -44.41 36.36 32.24
C ASN A 265 -45.19 37.07 31.11
N THR A 266 -46.44 36.65 30.86
CA THR A 266 -47.31 37.24 29.82
C THR A 266 -48.68 37.63 30.39
N ASP A 267 -48.74 37.95 31.69
CA ASP A 267 -49.92 38.50 32.32
C ASP A 267 -50.04 39.98 31.88
N SER A 268 -51.02 40.70 32.43
CA SER A 268 -51.21 42.11 32.10
C SER A 268 -51.53 42.86 33.39
N GLY A 269 -51.13 44.12 33.44
CA GLY A 269 -51.21 45.00 34.60
C GLY A 269 -50.02 44.89 35.54
N ASP A 270 -48.91 44.30 35.11
CA ASP A 270 -47.66 44.11 35.86
C ASP A 270 -46.44 44.80 35.25
N GLY A 271 -46.68 45.68 34.26
CA GLY A 271 -45.66 46.57 33.70
C GLY A 271 -45.21 46.17 32.30
N CYS A 272 -45.43 44.92 31.89
CA CYS A 272 -45.17 44.44 30.55
C CYS A 272 -46.36 43.67 29.97
N ASP A 273 -46.87 44.07 28.81
CA ASP A 273 -48.03 43.42 28.22
C ASP A 273 -47.67 42.06 27.59
N PRO A 274 -48.66 41.20 27.23
CA PRO A 274 -48.39 39.88 26.64
C PRO A 274 -47.71 39.89 25.27
N SER A 275 -47.55 41.08 24.67
CA SER A 275 -46.79 41.35 23.44
C SER A 275 -45.47 42.09 23.72
N CYS A 276 -45.09 42.21 25.00
CA CYS A 276 -43.91 42.84 25.55
C CYS A 276 -43.71 44.31 25.18
N PHE A 277 -44.80 45.07 25.28
CA PHE A 277 -44.78 46.53 25.32
C PHE A 277 -45.02 47.03 26.74
N ILE A 278 -44.38 48.15 27.08
CA ILE A 278 -44.47 48.78 28.40
C ILE A 278 -45.92 49.19 28.68
N GLU A 279 -46.42 48.84 29.85
CA GLU A 279 -47.80 49.11 30.27
C GLU A 279 -47.94 50.33 31.17
N CYS A 280 -47.93 51.51 30.53
CA CYS A 280 -48.10 52.74 31.28
C CYS A 280 -49.44 52.88 32.01
N GLY A 281 -49.42 53.39 33.24
CA GLY A 281 -50.58 53.78 34.03
C GLY A 281 -51.10 52.70 34.98
N ASN A 282 -50.24 51.78 35.43
CA ASN A 282 -50.60 50.70 36.35
C ASN A 282 -50.46 51.10 37.85
N GLY A 283 -49.89 52.28 38.12
CA GLY A 283 -49.68 52.83 39.46
C GLY A 283 -48.32 52.50 40.09
N PHE A 284 -47.41 51.88 39.35
CA PHE A 284 -46.06 51.52 39.75
C PHE A 284 -45.08 51.98 38.66
N VAL A 285 -43.85 52.35 39.05
CA VAL A 285 -42.79 52.64 38.08
C VAL A 285 -42.02 51.35 37.85
N ASP A 286 -42.24 50.73 36.70
CA ASP A 286 -41.62 49.45 36.35
C ASP A 286 -40.31 49.63 35.56
N ASP A 287 -39.55 48.54 35.38
CA ASP A 287 -38.28 48.57 34.66
C ASP A 287 -38.52 48.94 33.17
N GLY A 288 -38.11 50.15 32.78
CA GLY A 288 -38.32 50.71 31.44
C GLY A 288 -39.21 51.96 31.42
N GLU A 289 -39.89 52.26 32.52
CA GLU A 289 -40.68 53.47 32.71
C GLU A 289 -39.86 54.55 33.43
N ASP A 290 -39.97 55.80 32.97
CA ASP A 290 -39.36 56.93 33.68
C ASP A 290 -40.30 57.46 34.79
N CYS A 291 -41.61 57.29 34.62
CA CYS A 291 -42.66 57.67 35.55
C CYS A 291 -43.91 56.81 35.38
N ASP A 292 -44.82 56.85 36.37
CA ASP A 292 -46.19 56.33 36.28
C ASP A 292 -47.07 57.14 37.26
N ASP A 293 -48.20 57.68 36.77
CA ASP A 293 -49.17 58.44 37.58
C ASP A 293 -50.54 57.74 37.74
N GLY A 294 -50.57 56.43 37.47
CA GLY A 294 -51.73 55.56 37.61
C GLY A 294 -52.75 55.66 36.48
N ASN A 295 -52.41 56.31 35.36
CA ASN A 295 -53.21 56.31 34.14
C ASN A 295 -52.37 56.62 32.87
N ARG A 296 -53.00 56.67 31.68
CA ARG A 296 -52.34 56.95 30.37
C ARG A 296 -52.67 58.34 29.81
N GLN A 297 -53.13 59.26 30.65
CA GLN A 297 -53.38 60.63 30.24
C GLN A 297 -52.05 61.40 30.22
N SER A 298 -51.94 62.40 29.35
CA SER A 298 -50.79 63.31 29.33
C SER A 298 -51.18 64.64 29.95
N GLY A 299 -50.24 65.28 30.62
CA GLY A 299 -50.35 66.57 31.30
C GLY A 299 -50.73 66.47 32.78
N ASP A 300 -50.72 65.29 33.40
CA ASP A 300 -51.06 65.05 34.80
C ASP A 300 -49.93 64.49 35.69
N GLY A 301 -48.73 64.35 35.14
CA GLY A 301 -47.54 63.99 35.90
C GLY A 301 -46.65 62.98 35.19
N CYS A 302 -47.23 62.17 34.32
CA CYS A 302 -46.51 61.27 33.43
C CYS A 302 -47.15 61.29 32.03
N SER A 303 -46.36 61.14 30.98
CA SER A 303 -46.92 61.07 29.62
C SER A 303 -47.57 59.71 29.36
N ALA A 304 -48.37 59.60 28.27
CA ALA A 304 -49.03 58.35 27.90
C ALA A 304 -48.05 57.22 27.52
N ASP A 305 -46.79 57.56 27.26
CA ASP A 305 -45.68 56.66 26.90
C ASP A 305 -44.70 56.46 28.07
N CYS A 306 -45.12 56.78 29.31
CA CYS A 306 -44.33 56.63 30.53
C CYS A 306 -42.98 57.35 30.55
N GLN A 307 -43.00 58.56 29.97
CA GLN A 307 -41.90 59.53 29.97
C GLN A 307 -42.27 60.74 30.83
N ASP A 308 -41.31 61.27 31.58
CA ASP A 308 -41.47 62.49 32.38
C ASP A 308 -41.94 63.71 31.53
N GLU A 309 -42.83 64.53 32.08
CA GLU A 309 -43.42 65.72 31.41
C GLU A 309 -42.85 67.08 31.84
#